data_AF-A0A965Z7X2-F1
#
_entry.id   AF-A0A965Z7X2-F1
#
_cell.length_a   1.000
_cell.length_b   1.000
_cell.length_c   1.000
_cell.angle_alpha   90.00
_cell.angle_beta   90.00
_cell.angle_gamma   90.00
#
_symmetry.space_group_name_H-M   'P 1'
#
loop_
_entity.id
_entity.type
_entity.pdbx_description
1 polymer ?
#
loop_
_entity_poly.entity_id
_entity_poly.type
_entity_poly.pdbx_seq_one_letter_code
_entity_poly.pdbx_strand_id
1 'polypeptide(L)'
;MDQGDKMTLQNKMISSIIEVDIENLTLAVWNYKTDDPKLLKKLEANIKKHGQVENLIVRELHDGAFEVVNGNHRLKALINLGYDKVVCFNLGQVSDAKAKRIAVETNETKFGTDSIKLAEVMRDIREEYEVDDVMETMPFTRGEMDNFQGMLEFDWSQFNNSGIDGFEDPSPQDEDEAQKPDISTKTTVTCPHCNGSFELS
;
A
#
# COMPACT_ATOMS: atom_id res chain seq x y z
N MET A 1 13.30 -30.42 -21.58
CA MET A 1 12.96 -29.27 -22.44
C MET A 1 11.71 -29.66 -23.20
N ASP A 2 10.56 -29.42 -22.58
CA ASP A 2 9.26 -29.77 -23.14
C ASP A 2 8.75 -28.60 -24.00
N GLN A 3 8.42 -28.89 -25.25
CA GLN A 3 7.93 -27.93 -26.25
C GLN A 3 6.41 -27.74 -26.14
N GLY A 4 5.83 -27.90 -24.95
CA GLY A 4 4.39 -27.79 -24.69
C GLY A 4 3.88 -26.37 -24.36
N ASP A 5 4.75 -25.43 -23.98
CA ASP A 5 4.34 -24.12 -23.43
C ASP A 5 4.33 -22.95 -24.44
N LYS A 6 4.47 -23.23 -25.74
CA LYS A 6 4.36 -22.20 -26.80
C LYS A 6 2.97 -22.11 -27.43
N MET A 7 1.93 -22.45 -26.68
CA MET A 7 0.54 -22.28 -27.11
C MET A 7 0.02 -20.88 -26.75
N THR A 8 0.34 -19.93 -27.62
CA THR A 8 -0.62 -18.91 -28.09
C THR A 8 -1.00 -17.79 -27.12
N LEU A 9 -0.08 -16.86 -26.86
CA LEU A 9 -0.42 -15.46 -26.55
C LEU A 9 -0.95 -14.73 -27.81
N GLN A 10 -1.86 -15.33 -28.58
CA GLN A 10 -2.51 -14.59 -29.66
C GLN A 10 -3.51 -13.63 -29.03
N ASN A 11 -3.11 -12.36 -28.97
CA ASN A 11 -3.92 -11.15 -28.84
C ASN A 11 -5.33 -11.37 -28.30
N LYS A 12 -5.45 -11.52 -26.98
CA LYS A 12 -6.73 -11.27 -26.30
C LYS A 12 -6.97 -9.75 -26.24
N MET A 13 -7.10 -9.11 -27.40
CA MET A 13 -7.56 -7.73 -27.53
C MET A 13 -9.09 -7.72 -27.51
N ILE A 14 -9.68 -8.09 -26.37
CA ILE A 14 -11.13 -7.94 -26.14
C ILE A 14 -11.42 -6.60 -25.46
N SER A 15 -10.38 -5.82 -25.15
CA SER A 15 -10.52 -4.62 -24.34
C SER A 15 -10.01 -3.38 -25.05
N SER A 16 -10.89 -2.39 -25.13
CA SER A 16 -10.64 -1.08 -25.72
C SER A 16 -10.84 0.01 -24.68
N ILE A 17 -10.11 1.12 -24.86
CA ILE A 17 -10.35 2.35 -24.13
C ILE A 17 -11.52 3.06 -24.83
N ILE A 18 -12.56 3.40 -24.07
CA ILE A 18 -13.77 4.07 -24.53
C ILE A 18 -14.09 5.25 -23.61
N GLU A 19 -14.86 6.20 -24.13
CA GLU A 19 -15.45 7.29 -23.35
C GLU A 19 -16.92 6.95 -23.09
N VAL A 20 -17.37 7.06 -21.83
CA VAL A 20 -18.71 6.65 -21.39
C VAL A 20 -19.37 7.79 -20.63
N ASP A 21 -20.64 8.08 -20.91
CA ASP A 21 -21.43 9.02 -20.11
C ASP A 21 -21.60 8.48 -18.68
N ILE A 22 -21.41 9.34 -17.67
CA ILE A 22 -21.49 8.94 -16.26
C ILE A 22 -22.84 8.31 -15.91
N GLU A 23 -23.92 8.78 -16.55
CA GLU A 23 -25.27 8.22 -16.34
C GLU A 23 -25.41 6.74 -16.74
N ASN A 24 -24.53 6.26 -17.63
CA ASN A 24 -24.51 4.87 -18.07
C ASN A 24 -23.61 3.98 -17.20
N LEU A 25 -22.99 4.54 -16.15
CA LEU A 25 -22.11 3.84 -15.23
C LEU A 25 -22.77 3.57 -13.88
N THR A 26 -22.73 2.31 -13.45
CA THR A 26 -23.18 1.88 -12.12
C THR A 26 -22.00 1.49 -11.26
N LEU A 27 -21.97 1.97 -10.02
CA LEU A 27 -21.02 1.50 -9.00
C LEU A 27 -21.26 0.02 -8.69
N ALA A 28 -20.17 -0.72 -8.45
CA ALA A 28 -20.27 -2.11 -8.02
C ALA A 28 -20.72 -2.19 -6.56
N VAL A 29 -21.92 -2.75 -6.33
CA VAL A 29 -22.46 -2.98 -4.98
C VAL A 29 -21.56 -3.91 -4.15
N TRP A 30 -20.79 -4.77 -4.81
CA TRP A 30 -19.87 -5.74 -4.19
C TRP A 30 -18.47 -5.18 -3.90
N ASN A 31 -18.22 -3.88 -4.10
CA ASN A 31 -16.93 -3.26 -3.78
C ASN A 31 -16.56 -3.49 -2.30
N TYR A 32 -15.39 -4.07 -2.06
CA TYR A 32 -14.93 -4.45 -0.72
C TYR A 32 -14.07 -3.38 -0.03
N LYS A 33 -13.73 -2.28 -0.71
CA LYS A 33 -13.02 -1.15 -0.11
C LYS A 33 -14.01 -0.22 0.60
N THR A 34 -13.65 0.21 1.81
CA THR A 34 -14.40 1.18 2.59
C THR A 34 -14.16 2.60 2.09
N ASP A 35 -15.18 3.45 2.23
CA ASP A 35 -15.04 4.88 1.94
C ASP A 35 -14.19 5.59 2.99
N ASP A 36 -13.31 6.49 2.53
CA ASP A 36 -12.59 7.44 3.37
C ASP A 36 -12.79 8.85 2.78
N PRO A 37 -13.58 9.72 3.46
CA PRO A 37 -13.85 11.06 2.96
C PRO A 37 -12.59 11.94 2.79
N LYS A 38 -11.53 11.72 3.57
CA LYS A 38 -10.29 12.49 3.45
C LYS A 38 -9.51 12.08 2.21
N LEU A 39 -9.39 10.78 1.96
CA LEU A 39 -8.75 10.26 0.75
C LEU A 39 -9.57 10.59 -0.50
N LEU A 40 -10.91 10.57 -0.41
CA LEU A 40 -11.78 10.97 -1.51
C LEU A 40 -11.54 12.44 -1.89
N LYS A 41 -11.45 13.36 -0.92
CA LYS A 41 -11.14 14.77 -1.20
C LYS A 41 -9.77 14.96 -1.85
N LYS A 42 -8.76 14.21 -1.42
CA LYS A 42 -7.42 14.23 -2.06
C LYS A 42 -7.48 13.72 -3.49
N LEU A 43 -8.27 12.67 -3.75
CA LEU A 43 -8.50 12.16 -5.09
C LEU A 43 -9.26 13.18 -5.97
N GLU A 44 -10.27 13.86 -5.42
CA GLU A 44 -10.96 14.96 -6.11
C GLU A 44 -10.00 16.10 -6.45
N ALA A 45 -9.13 16.50 -5.51
CA ALA A 45 -8.12 17.52 -5.76
C ALA A 45 -7.12 17.08 -6.84
N ASN A 46 -6.67 15.83 -6.79
CA ASN A 46 -5.79 15.25 -7.80
C ASN A 46 -6.43 15.28 -9.21
N ILE A 47 -7.70 14.84 -9.32
CA ILE A 47 -8.44 14.86 -10.59
C ILE A 47 -8.69 16.29 -11.06
N LYS A 48 -9.01 17.23 -10.16
CA LYS A 48 -9.20 18.63 -10.52
C LYS A 48 -7.91 19.26 -11.07
N LYS A 49 -6.75 18.87 -10.54
CA LYS A 49 -5.44 19.40 -10.95
C LYS A 49 -4.92 18.77 -12.24
N HIS A 50 -5.11 17.46 -12.42
CA HIS A 50 -4.47 16.69 -13.50
C HIS A 50 -5.45 16.11 -14.53
N GLY A 51 -6.76 16.25 -14.31
CA GLY A 51 -7.78 15.54 -15.06
C GLY A 51 -7.82 14.05 -14.74
N GLN A 52 -8.46 13.28 -15.61
CA GLN A 52 -8.54 11.84 -15.47
C GLN A 52 -7.29 11.16 -16.05
N VAL A 53 -6.23 11.06 -15.25
CA VAL A 53 -4.98 10.37 -15.65
C VAL A 53 -5.15 8.84 -15.69
N GLU A 54 -5.94 8.29 -14.76
CA GLU A 54 -6.24 6.86 -14.69
C GLU A 54 -7.66 6.56 -15.17
N ASN A 55 -7.79 5.57 -16.04
CA ASN A 55 -9.09 5.08 -16.51
C ASN A 55 -9.85 4.31 -15.42
N LEU A 56 -11.17 4.18 -15.58
CA LEU A 56 -11.96 3.18 -14.89
C LEU A 56 -11.85 1.83 -15.61
N ILE A 57 -12.09 0.71 -14.92
CA ILE A 57 -12.28 -0.59 -15.58
C ILE A 57 -13.76 -0.94 -15.46
N VAL A 58 -14.40 -1.26 -16.58
CA VAL A 58 -15.84 -1.50 -16.65
C VAL A 58 -16.15 -2.81 -17.37
N ARG A 59 -17.36 -3.34 -17.12
CA ARG A 59 -17.95 -4.40 -17.93
C ARG A 59 -19.28 -3.97 -18.50
N GLU A 60 -19.66 -4.54 -19.64
CA GLU A 60 -21.00 -4.39 -20.21
C GLU A 60 -22.00 -5.28 -19.48
N LEU A 61 -23.18 -4.72 -19.20
CA LEU A 61 -24.35 -5.42 -18.70
C LEU A 61 -25.31 -5.76 -19.86
N HIS A 62 -26.26 -6.66 -19.60
CA HIS A 62 -27.20 -7.14 -20.63
C HIS A 62 -28.15 -6.06 -21.17
N ASP A 63 -28.38 -5.01 -20.40
CA ASP A 63 -29.21 -3.84 -20.76
C ASP A 63 -28.44 -2.75 -21.51
N GLY A 64 -27.13 -2.95 -21.75
CA GLY A 64 -26.26 -1.99 -22.42
C GLY A 64 -25.62 -0.95 -21.49
N ALA A 65 -25.92 -0.98 -20.18
CA ALA A 65 -25.23 -0.18 -19.19
C ALA A 65 -23.86 -0.77 -18.84
N PHE A 66 -23.05 0.00 -18.10
CA PHE A 66 -21.73 -0.40 -17.67
C PHE A 66 -21.62 -0.50 -16.15
N GLU A 67 -21.05 -1.58 -15.63
CA GLU A 67 -20.71 -1.70 -14.21
C GLU A 67 -19.21 -1.44 -14.00
N VAL A 68 -18.88 -0.62 -13.00
CA VAL A 68 -17.49 -0.34 -12.61
C VAL A 68 -16.89 -1.52 -11.86
N VAL A 69 -15.97 -2.22 -12.53
CA VAL A 69 -15.19 -3.32 -11.96
C VAL A 69 -14.02 -2.80 -11.12
N ASN A 70 -13.37 -1.72 -11.55
CA ASN A 70 -12.32 -1.04 -10.80
C ASN A 70 -12.41 0.48 -10.95
N GLY A 71 -12.13 1.21 -9.88
CA GLY A 71 -12.17 2.67 -9.83
C GLY A 71 -13.45 3.23 -9.18
N ASN A 72 -14.12 2.48 -8.29
CA ASN A 72 -15.36 2.96 -7.64
C ASN A 72 -15.19 4.33 -6.94
N HIS A 73 -14.12 4.54 -6.16
CA HIS A 73 -13.87 5.86 -5.55
C HIS A 73 -13.53 6.94 -6.58
N ARG A 74 -12.91 6.57 -7.70
CA ARG A 74 -12.61 7.50 -8.81
C ARG A 74 -13.88 7.92 -9.53
N LEU A 75 -14.82 6.99 -9.79
CA LEU A 75 -16.13 7.34 -10.32
C LEU A 75 -16.87 8.28 -9.36
N LYS A 76 -16.87 8.00 -8.05
CA LYS A 76 -17.46 8.91 -7.04
C LYS A 76 -16.86 10.32 -7.11
N ALA A 77 -15.53 10.42 -7.18
CA ALA A 77 -14.85 11.71 -7.31
C ALA A 77 -15.21 12.44 -8.62
N LEU A 78 -15.25 11.73 -9.75
CA LEU A 78 -15.64 12.29 -11.06
C LEU A 78 -17.09 12.79 -11.06
N ILE A 79 -18.01 12.05 -10.43
CA ILE A 79 -19.40 12.47 -10.21
C ILE A 79 -19.44 13.76 -9.36
N ASN A 80 -18.72 13.79 -8.24
CA ASN A 80 -18.69 14.94 -7.34
C ASN A 80 -18.12 16.20 -8.01
N LEU A 81 -17.20 16.03 -8.95
CA LEU A 81 -16.60 17.11 -9.75
C LEU A 81 -17.47 17.53 -10.95
N GLY A 82 -18.58 16.83 -11.23
CA GLY A 82 -19.51 17.20 -12.30
C GLY A 82 -19.04 16.83 -13.71
N TYR A 83 -18.29 15.74 -13.86
CA TYR A 83 -17.94 15.22 -15.18
C TYR A 83 -19.17 14.63 -15.88
N ASP A 84 -19.36 14.93 -17.17
CA ASP A 84 -20.43 14.30 -17.97
C ASP A 84 -19.98 12.94 -18.52
N LYS A 85 -18.70 12.85 -18.90
CA LYS A 85 -18.08 11.69 -19.53
C LYS A 85 -16.76 11.32 -18.88
N VAL A 86 -16.44 10.02 -18.92
CA VAL A 86 -15.22 9.47 -18.32
C VAL A 86 -14.59 8.40 -19.22
N VAL A 87 -13.27 8.27 -19.11
CA VAL A 87 -12.47 7.28 -19.85
C VAL A 87 -12.47 5.95 -19.10
N CYS A 88 -12.83 4.89 -19.82
CA CYS A 88 -12.98 3.54 -19.30
C CYS A 88 -12.22 2.53 -20.15
N PHE A 89 -11.68 1.49 -19.52
CA PHE A 89 -11.22 0.28 -20.18
C PHE A 89 -12.34 -0.75 -20.12
N ASN A 90 -12.90 -1.07 -21.27
CA ASN A 90 -14.05 -1.95 -21.38
C ASN A 90 -13.62 -3.42 -21.47
N LEU A 91 -14.12 -4.26 -20.57
CA LEU A 91 -13.90 -5.71 -20.58
C LEU A 91 -14.86 -6.46 -21.51
N GLY A 92 -15.83 -5.77 -22.10
CA GLY A 92 -16.99 -6.35 -22.77
C GLY A 92 -17.92 -7.04 -21.76
N GLN A 93 -18.72 -7.96 -22.26
CA GLN A 93 -19.61 -8.77 -21.43
C GLN A 93 -18.82 -9.86 -20.70
N VAL A 94 -18.68 -9.71 -19.38
CA VAL A 94 -18.03 -10.70 -18.52
C VAL A 94 -18.92 -11.05 -17.32
N SER A 95 -18.81 -12.31 -16.87
CA SER A 95 -19.56 -12.79 -15.72
C SER A 95 -19.20 -12.04 -14.43
N ASP A 96 -20.12 -12.02 -13.47
CA ASP A 96 -19.92 -11.41 -12.15
C ASP A 96 -18.69 -11.99 -11.43
N ALA A 97 -18.53 -13.31 -11.47
CA ALA A 97 -17.35 -13.97 -10.89
C ALA A 97 -16.05 -13.51 -11.56
N LYS A 98 -16.05 -13.32 -12.89
CA LYS A 98 -14.85 -12.85 -13.61
C LYS A 98 -14.57 -11.37 -13.31
N ALA A 99 -15.60 -10.53 -13.23
CA ALA A 99 -15.48 -9.14 -12.83
C ALA A 99 -14.85 -9.00 -11.44
N LYS A 100 -15.40 -9.70 -10.44
CA LYS A 100 -14.87 -9.73 -9.07
C LYS A 100 -13.42 -10.20 -9.02
N ARG A 101 -13.08 -11.27 -9.76
CA ARG A 101 -11.70 -11.76 -9.86
C ARG A 101 -10.77 -10.69 -10.41
N ILE A 102 -11.13 -10.04 -11.52
CA ILE A 102 -10.34 -8.95 -12.11
C ILE A 102 -10.19 -7.79 -11.13
N ALA A 103 -11.25 -7.42 -10.41
CA ALA A 103 -11.20 -6.34 -9.44
C ALA A 103 -10.20 -6.63 -8.30
N VAL A 104 -10.17 -7.86 -7.78
CA VAL A 104 -9.17 -8.27 -6.78
C VAL A 104 -7.76 -8.28 -7.38
N GLU A 105 -7.58 -8.91 -8.55
CA GLU A 105 -6.29 -8.99 -9.24
C GLU A 105 -5.72 -7.59 -9.54
N THR A 106 -6.54 -6.64 -9.98
CA THR A 106 -6.07 -5.29 -10.36
C THR A 106 -5.91 -4.34 -9.18
N ASN A 107 -6.62 -4.53 -8.08
CA ASN A 107 -6.48 -3.67 -6.89
C ASN A 107 -5.37 -4.13 -5.93
N GLU A 108 -5.15 -5.43 -5.80
CA GLU A 108 -4.29 -5.99 -4.76
C GLU A 108 -2.92 -6.45 -5.27
N THR A 109 -2.70 -6.47 -6.60
CA THR A 109 -1.37 -6.72 -7.17
C THR A 109 -0.48 -5.49 -6.99
N LYS A 110 -0.11 -5.22 -5.73
CA LYS A 110 0.82 -4.16 -5.32
C LYS A 110 2.13 -4.79 -4.88
N PHE A 111 3.24 -4.24 -5.35
CA PHE A 111 4.57 -4.61 -4.86
C PHE A 111 4.86 -3.87 -3.54
N GLY A 112 5.73 -4.45 -2.73
CA GLY A 112 6.21 -3.80 -1.50
C GLY A 112 6.89 -2.46 -1.79
N THR A 113 6.80 -1.54 -0.85
CA THR A 113 7.42 -0.21 -0.93
C THR A 113 8.77 -0.21 -0.24
N ASP A 114 9.80 0.26 -0.93
CA ASP A 114 11.10 0.60 -0.34
C ASP A 114 11.00 2.01 0.25
N SER A 115 10.87 2.11 1.58
CA SER A 115 10.59 3.37 2.26
C SER A 115 11.70 4.42 2.11
N ILE A 116 12.96 4.00 1.98
CA ILE A 116 14.09 4.92 1.81
C ILE A 116 14.04 5.53 0.41
N LYS A 117 13.85 4.70 -0.62
CA LYS A 117 13.69 5.21 -2.00
C LYS A 117 12.46 6.09 -2.16
N LEU A 118 11.35 5.74 -1.50
CA LEU A 118 10.17 6.60 -1.49
C LEU A 118 10.49 7.96 -0.85
N ALA A 119 11.20 7.98 0.28
CA ALA A 119 11.62 9.21 0.93
C ALA A 119 12.53 10.07 0.02
N GLU A 120 13.46 9.45 -0.71
CA GLU A 120 14.29 10.15 -1.71
C GLU A 120 13.43 10.80 -2.80
N VAL A 121 12.47 10.07 -3.37
CA VAL A 121 11.53 10.63 -4.37
C VAL A 121 10.70 11.77 -3.76
N MET A 122 10.28 11.66 -2.50
CA MET A 122 9.54 12.72 -1.82
C MET A 122 10.39 13.97 -1.56
N ARG A 123 11.70 13.82 -1.30
CA ARG A 123 12.63 14.96 -1.24
C ARG A 123 12.72 15.65 -2.59
N ASP A 124 12.92 14.89 -3.65
CA ASP A 124 13.06 15.44 -5.00
C ASP A 124 11.80 16.20 -5.43
N ILE A 125 10.59 15.69 -5.13
CA ILE A 125 9.33 16.41 -5.36
C ILE A 125 9.30 17.74 -4.58
N ARG A 126 9.75 17.76 -3.33
CA ARG A 126 9.74 18.96 -2.48
C ARG A 126 10.78 20.02 -2.88
N GLU A 127 11.81 19.64 -3.62
CA GLU A 127 12.76 20.61 -4.18
C GLU A 127 12.13 21.44 -5.31
N GLU A 128 11.10 20.89 -5.96
CA GLU A 128 10.40 21.55 -7.08
C GLU A 128 9.03 22.13 -6.71
N TYR A 129 8.33 21.55 -5.73
CA TYR A 129 6.95 21.92 -5.38
C TYR A 129 6.80 22.33 -3.91
N GLU A 130 5.96 23.34 -3.67
CA GLU A 130 5.60 23.81 -2.32
C GLU A 130 4.87 22.72 -1.52
N VAL A 131 5.17 22.63 -0.22
CA VAL A 131 4.64 21.56 0.64
C VAL A 131 3.12 21.54 0.67
N ASP A 132 2.46 22.71 0.77
CA ASP A 132 1.00 22.77 0.82
C ASP A 132 0.34 22.31 -0.49
N ASP A 133 0.97 22.57 -1.64
CA ASP A 133 0.50 22.12 -2.97
C ASP A 133 0.63 20.60 -3.12
N VAL A 134 1.76 20.04 -2.68
CA VAL A 134 1.99 18.58 -2.66
C VAL A 134 0.97 17.90 -1.74
N MET A 135 0.76 18.45 -0.55
CA MET A 135 -0.13 17.88 0.47
C MET A 135 -1.61 17.90 0.09
N GLU A 136 -2.02 18.78 -0.83
CA GLU A 136 -3.41 18.86 -1.31
C GLU A 136 -3.82 17.59 -2.07
N THR A 137 -2.89 16.99 -2.83
CA THR A 137 -3.19 15.88 -3.76
C THR A 137 -2.61 14.53 -3.32
N MET A 138 -1.51 14.52 -2.56
CA MET A 138 -0.82 13.29 -2.17
C MET A 138 -1.63 12.47 -1.15
N PRO A 139 -1.54 11.13 -1.18
CA PRO A 139 -2.29 10.26 -0.26
C PRO A 139 -1.75 10.27 1.17
N PHE A 140 -0.61 10.92 1.43
CA PHE A 140 0.08 10.92 2.73
C PHE A 140 -0.41 12.02 3.67
N THR A 141 -0.39 11.74 4.97
CA THR A 141 -0.59 12.73 6.02
C THR A 141 0.65 13.60 6.20
N ARG A 142 0.51 14.76 6.87
CA ARG A 142 1.66 15.62 7.16
C ARG A 142 2.70 14.91 8.02
N GLY A 143 2.28 14.13 9.01
CA GLY A 143 3.19 13.33 9.83
C GLY A 143 3.95 12.26 9.04
N GLU A 144 3.32 11.62 8.04
CA GLU A 144 4.02 10.69 7.14
C GLU A 144 5.04 11.42 6.25
N MET A 145 4.71 12.63 5.79
CA MET A 145 5.64 13.49 5.05
C MET A 145 6.87 13.84 5.89
N ASP A 146 6.65 14.26 7.15
CA ASP A 146 7.72 14.61 8.09
C ASP A 146 8.59 13.38 8.38
N ASN A 147 7.99 12.20 8.49
CA ASN A 147 8.73 10.94 8.66
C ASN A 147 9.65 10.64 7.47
N PHE A 148 9.21 10.86 6.22
CA PHE A 148 10.07 10.68 5.05
C PHE A 148 11.30 11.58 5.11
N GLN A 149 11.14 12.83 5.54
CA GLN A 149 12.28 13.74 5.73
C GLN A 149 13.22 13.23 6.83
N GLY A 150 12.68 12.82 7.98
CA GLY A 150 13.48 12.27 9.08
C GLY A 150 14.24 10.99 8.72
N MET A 151 13.71 10.17 7.79
CA MET A 151 14.41 8.97 7.30
C MET A 151 15.72 9.30 6.56
N LEU A 152 15.80 10.44 5.89
CA LEU A 152 16.98 10.85 5.12
C LEU A 152 17.98 11.70 5.93
N GLU A 153 17.48 12.41 6.94
CA GLU A 153 18.30 13.29 7.78
C GLU A 153 19.06 12.57 8.89
N PHE A 154 18.83 11.27 9.09
CA PHE A 154 19.48 10.51 10.15
C PHE A 154 20.99 10.38 9.91
N ASP A 155 21.74 11.22 10.60
CA ASP A 155 23.19 11.28 10.53
C ASP A 155 23.83 10.28 11.51
N TRP A 156 24.29 9.16 10.96
CA TRP A 156 25.05 8.14 11.69
C TRP A 156 26.38 8.65 12.26
N SER A 157 26.91 9.78 11.76
CA SER A 157 28.15 10.36 12.29
C SER A 157 28.01 10.82 13.75
N GLN A 158 26.78 11.07 14.21
CA GLN A 158 26.48 11.47 15.59
C GLN A 158 26.77 10.36 16.62
N PHE A 159 26.78 9.09 16.20
CA PHE A 159 27.11 7.95 17.05
C PHE A 159 28.58 7.52 16.97
N ASN A 160 29.33 8.05 16.00
CA ASN A 160 30.77 7.77 15.88
C ASN A 160 31.63 8.55 16.89
N ASN A 161 31.03 9.43 17.71
CA ASN A 161 31.77 10.32 18.61
C ASN A 161 31.43 10.18 20.11
N SER A 162 30.71 9.12 20.49
CA SER A 162 30.78 8.60 21.85
C SER A 162 31.75 7.43 21.80
N GLY A 163 33.00 7.67 22.20
CA GLY A 163 33.91 6.58 22.54
C GLY A 163 33.16 5.63 23.45
N ILE A 164 32.89 4.42 22.96
CA ILE A 164 32.50 3.30 23.80
C ILE A 164 33.77 2.91 24.55
N ASP A 165 34.11 3.70 25.57
CA ASP A 165 34.97 3.23 26.65
C ASP A 165 34.14 2.21 27.44
N GLY A 166 34.31 0.92 27.13
CA GLY A 166 33.73 -0.14 27.97
C GLY A 166 33.22 -1.39 27.28
N PHE A 167 33.68 -1.73 26.07
CA PHE A 167 33.68 -3.12 25.66
C PHE A 167 35.13 -3.54 25.41
N GLU A 168 35.83 -3.82 26.50
CA GLU A 168 37.03 -4.66 26.41
C GLU A 168 36.54 -6.03 25.95
N ASP A 169 36.93 -6.41 24.74
CA ASP A 169 36.82 -7.78 24.27
C ASP A 169 37.53 -8.65 25.32
N PRO A 170 36.83 -9.53 26.07
CA PRO A 170 37.46 -10.30 27.11
C PRO A 170 38.61 -11.08 26.47
N SER A 171 39.81 -10.89 27.01
CA SER A 171 40.98 -11.55 26.47
C SER A 171 40.78 -13.07 26.54
N PRO A 172 41.29 -13.86 25.59
CA PRO A 172 41.10 -15.32 25.55
C PRO A 172 41.64 -16.09 26.77
N GLN A 173 42.20 -15.39 27.77
CA GLN A 173 42.80 -15.98 28.97
C GLN A 173 41.83 -16.07 30.15
N ASP A 174 40.62 -15.49 30.04
CA ASP A 174 39.61 -15.52 31.11
C ASP A 174 38.63 -16.71 31.00
N GLU A 175 38.89 -17.68 30.10
CA GLU A 175 37.98 -18.80 29.84
C GLU A 175 38.01 -19.93 30.90
N ASP A 176 38.95 -19.92 31.86
CA ASP A 176 39.16 -21.08 32.75
C ASP A 176 38.49 -21.02 34.14
N GLU A 177 37.74 -19.98 34.51
CA GLU A 177 36.99 -19.96 35.79
C GLU A 177 35.53 -19.50 35.71
N ALA A 178 34.85 -19.74 34.58
CA ALA A 178 33.38 -19.69 34.58
C ALA A 178 32.83 -20.92 35.32
N GLN A 179 32.56 -20.79 36.63
CA GLN A 179 31.70 -21.73 37.34
C GLN A 179 30.36 -21.80 36.61
N LYS A 180 30.09 -22.95 35.99
CA LYS A 180 28.78 -23.27 35.39
C LYS A 180 27.71 -23.02 36.47
N PRO A 181 26.66 -22.22 36.19
CA PRO A 181 25.58 -22.09 37.13
C PRO A 181 24.94 -23.47 37.36
N ASP A 182 24.82 -23.86 38.63
CA ASP A 182 24.16 -25.09 39.05
C ASP A 182 22.66 -24.97 38.78
N ILE A 183 22.20 -25.59 37.69
CA ILE A 183 20.79 -25.65 37.25
C ILE A 183 20.03 -26.68 38.10
N SER A 184 20.03 -26.51 39.42
CA SER A 184 19.25 -27.39 40.32
C SER A 184 18.19 -26.66 41.15
N THR A 185 18.04 -25.34 41.05
CA THR A 185 17.09 -24.62 41.89
C THR A 185 15.73 -24.43 41.19
N LYS A 186 14.80 -25.33 41.51
CA LYS A 186 13.37 -25.16 41.19
C LYS A 186 12.87 -23.83 41.73
N THR A 187 12.54 -22.92 40.82
CA THR A 187 12.00 -21.60 41.19
C THR A 187 10.48 -21.62 41.02
N THR A 188 9.76 -21.34 42.10
CA THR A 188 8.29 -21.25 42.08
C THR A 188 7.88 -19.81 41.80
N VAL A 189 7.10 -19.60 40.75
CA VAL A 189 6.61 -18.27 40.36
C VAL A 189 5.09 -18.22 40.54
N THR A 190 4.60 -17.13 41.14
CA THR A 190 3.17 -16.91 41.40
C THR A 190 2.59 -15.90 40.43
N CYS A 191 1.45 -16.24 39.84
CA CYS A 191 0.70 -15.35 38.96
C CYS A 191 -0.04 -14.28 39.79
N PRO A 192 0.21 -12.98 39.58
CA PRO A 192 -0.40 -11.91 40.39
C PRO A 192 -1.88 -11.67 40.07
N HIS A 193 -2.43 -12.28 39.01
CA HIS A 193 -3.83 -12.09 38.62
C HIS A 193 -4.77 -13.17 39.18
N CYS A 194 -4.27 -14.38 39.44
CA CYS A 194 -5.07 -15.48 39.98
C CYS A 194 -4.46 -16.14 41.22
N ASN A 195 -3.30 -15.66 41.67
CA ASN A 195 -2.53 -16.17 42.81
C ASN A 195 -2.11 -17.66 42.72
N GLY A 196 -2.20 -18.27 41.53
CA GLY A 196 -1.71 -19.63 41.29
C GLY A 196 -0.18 -19.68 41.15
N SER A 197 0.43 -20.71 41.74
CA SER A 197 1.89 -20.93 41.77
C SER A 197 2.31 -22.06 40.82
N PHE A 198 3.41 -21.89 40.09
CA PHE A 198 3.98 -22.93 39.22
C PHE A 198 5.49 -23.04 39.43
N GLU A 199 6.02 -24.27 39.44
CA GLU A 199 7.46 -24.55 39.51
C GLU A 199 8.03 -24.63 38.09
N LEU A 200 9.06 -23.83 37.80
CA LEU A 200 9.83 -23.94 36.57
C LEU A 200 11.06 -24.82 36.84
N SER A 201 11.17 -25.91 36.07
CA SER A 201 12.32 -26.82 36.00
C SER A 201 13.17 -26.51 34.78
#